data_AF-A0A6H0XU78-F1
#
_entry.id   AF-A0A6H0XU78-F1
#
_cell.length_a   1.000
_cell.length_b   1.000
_cell.length_c   1.000
_cell.angle_alpha   90.00
_cell.angle_beta   90.00
_cell.angle_gamma   90.00
#
_symmetry.space_group_name_H-M   'P 1'
#
loop_
_entity.id
_entity.type
_entity.pdbx_description
1 polymer ?
#
loop_
_entity_poly.entity_id
_entity_poly.type
_entity_poly.pdbx_seq_one_letter_code
_entity_poly.pdbx_strand_id
1 'polypeptide(L)'
;MYTREASLCLLRPRLAALRPLRPPAVRRLPRAQPFTQYTPRLLLTQYPQRPQLPYLSQSSLQHRLSPIDQQVLRFLSTDNRNFVRDYTYRTITWGFAAWLIVSLLNVMLFGLAQELSEQEHPTPAEWSFWTRTSVRKARMQIAGWNGKGYIDWVKTAKFYLQALEKLEDPGKDGTGTVAQEDGVTGGEIMIADVGSAGLDITGKSWEWRQGYYEVLMGMAQASENLDTMVRDTTRNLIFPKSTIIGPSNPDPRPVTKEMDNPPLEENCERAFDPPEKYYMRILTGTGFDTRQRVGAALAYANWLQFSGLHDAADEMLKWGVDIARAPLSGDVLNAGSYIVHSTHASENLLRAVTEYGAHQARIGNTATALPILLSVLRARQGAEVQPDIPRAPSVKPAGTDIGTVIQRVGRLFAQRKSPAPFSSGDEPFKRASQQTCEDSELMLYIGEIMFASSSMRAEGLSWTKKAVDIAEREVDQPTMMSTDDREIKATIKKCEHCFITGVENWSFMQEDLRETSSSVQQSSRSSWLPWSSKTVETLQDNAKEEADLERLGQLKQAALRLSYSIDAENLRKSSKFGMYDG
;
A
#
# COMPACT_ATOMS: atom_id res chain seq x y z
N MET A 1 47.84 -3.31 -21.11
CA MET A 1 49.14 -2.78 -21.60
C MET A 1 49.05 -1.26 -21.61
N TYR A 2 50.01 -0.60 -20.95
CA TYR A 2 50.48 0.80 -21.09
C TYR A 2 49.45 1.95 -20.91
N THR A 3 49.37 2.67 -19.77
CA THR A 3 50.26 3.71 -19.16
C THR A 3 50.44 5.02 -19.93
N ARG A 4 50.09 6.15 -19.29
CA ARG A 4 50.85 7.42 -19.06
C ARG A 4 49.85 8.60 -18.94
N GLU A 5 49.73 9.29 -17.81
CA GLU A 5 50.63 10.25 -17.11
C GLU A 5 50.56 11.71 -17.61
N ALA A 6 50.60 12.61 -16.60
CA ALA A 6 50.91 14.05 -16.57
C ALA A 6 49.75 15.04 -16.87
N SER A 7 49.23 15.85 -15.93
CA SER A 7 49.81 16.83 -14.97
C SER A 7 49.79 18.27 -15.52
N LEU A 8 49.14 19.19 -14.79
CA LEU A 8 49.49 20.62 -14.52
C LEU A 8 48.32 21.23 -13.69
N CYS A 9 48.41 21.36 -12.35
CA CYS A 9 49.03 22.44 -11.55
C CYS A 9 48.55 23.86 -11.88
N LEU A 10 47.97 24.53 -10.87
CA LEU A 10 48.10 25.94 -10.42
C LEU A 10 47.10 26.11 -9.24
N LEU A 11 47.27 26.79 -8.11
CA LEU A 11 48.39 27.23 -7.25
C LEU A 11 47.69 27.86 -6.00
N ARG A 12 48.23 27.64 -4.79
CA ARG A 12 47.86 28.37 -3.55
C ARG A 12 48.24 29.86 -3.62
N PRO A 13 47.79 30.67 -2.63
CA PRO A 13 48.75 31.51 -1.92
C PRO A 13 48.81 31.25 -0.41
N ARG A 14 50.05 31.31 0.09
CA ARG A 14 50.48 31.48 1.48
C ARG A 14 50.62 32.98 1.76
N LEU A 15 50.50 33.40 3.02
CA LEU A 15 51.38 34.44 3.58
C LEU A 15 51.78 34.09 5.02
N ALA A 16 53.06 34.32 5.32
CA ALA A 16 53.77 34.02 6.55
C ALA A 16 54.58 35.27 6.96
N ALA A 17 54.74 35.52 8.26
CA ALA A 17 55.63 36.52 8.87
C ALA A 17 55.49 36.41 10.40
N LEU A 18 56.49 36.32 11.29
CA LEU A 18 57.94 36.52 11.26
C LEU A 18 58.59 35.74 12.43
N ARG A 19 59.72 35.07 12.16
CA ARG A 19 60.79 34.84 13.15
C ARG A 19 61.74 36.04 13.13
N PRO A 20 62.52 36.29 14.20
CA PRO A 20 63.88 36.79 14.07
C PRO A 20 64.88 35.62 14.01
N LEU A 21 65.73 35.66 12.99
CA LEU A 21 66.99 34.90 12.85
C LEU A 21 68.13 35.90 13.09
N ARG A 22 69.21 35.58 13.84
CA ARG A 22 70.55 35.07 13.40
C ARG A 22 71.64 35.76 14.31
N PRO A 23 72.97 35.50 14.24
CA PRO A 23 73.80 34.29 13.98
C PRO A 23 75.06 34.21 14.94
N PRO A 24 76.27 33.69 14.59
CA PRO A 24 76.75 32.34 14.94
C PRO A 24 78.19 32.26 15.55
N ALA A 25 78.71 31.02 15.69
CA ALA A 25 80.11 30.58 15.89
C ALA A 25 80.64 30.65 17.36
N VAL A 26 81.45 29.72 17.91
CA VAL A 26 82.62 28.99 17.39
C VAL A 26 82.84 27.70 18.23
N ARG A 27 83.37 26.64 17.60
CA ARG A 27 83.89 25.40 18.23
C ARG A 27 85.12 25.65 19.11
N ARG A 28 85.22 25.04 20.30
CA ARG A 28 86.46 24.40 20.83
C ARG A 28 86.12 23.26 21.82
N LEU A 29 86.64 22.06 21.53
CA LEU A 29 86.86 20.89 22.42
C LEU A 29 88.03 21.14 23.39
N PRO A 30 88.45 20.21 24.28
CA PRO A 30 87.74 19.18 25.07
C PRO A 30 88.18 19.16 26.57
N ARG A 31 87.38 18.60 27.49
CA ARG A 31 87.96 17.80 28.61
C ARG A 31 86.98 16.85 29.33
N ALA A 32 87.41 15.59 29.31
CA ALA A 32 87.25 14.46 30.24
C ALA A 32 86.10 14.43 31.28
N GLN A 33 85.24 13.42 31.08
CA GLN A 33 84.61 12.51 32.06
C GLN A 33 85.47 12.23 33.32
N PRO A 34 84.92 11.73 34.47
CA PRO A 34 84.12 10.49 34.44
C PRO A 34 83.13 10.17 35.60
N PHE A 35 82.49 8.98 35.45
CA PHE A 35 81.88 8.10 36.47
C PHE A 35 80.55 8.57 37.10
N THR A 36 79.48 7.78 37.20
CA THR A 36 79.27 6.33 37.04
C THR A 36 77.76 6.10 36.87
N GLN A 37 77.40 5.19 35.95
CA GLN A 37 76.16 4.44 36.02
C GLN A 37 76.10 3.67 37.36
N TYR A 38 74.90 3.33 37.83
CA TYR A 38 74.49 1.98 38.23
C TYR A 38 73.34 2.03 39.23
N THR A 39 72.25 1.40 38.85
CA THR A 39 71.39 0.62 39.77
C THR A 39 72.25 -0.19 40.73
N PRO A 40 71.81 -0.38 41.99
CA PRO A 40 71.61 -1.77 42.38
C PRO A 40 70.37 -1.97 43.27
N ARG A 41 69.60 -2.98 42.90
CA ARG A 41 68.95 -3.86 43.85
C ARG A 41 70.04 -4.58 44.66
N LEU A 42 69.76 -4.74 45.95
CA LEU A 42 70.34 -5.71 46.89
C LEU A 42 71.83 -5.49 47.23
N LEU A 43 72.07 -4.97 48.43
CA LEU A 43 72.94 -5.62 49.41
C LEU A 43 72.68 -5.00 50.79
N LEU A 44 72.52 -5.88 51.78
CA LEU A 44 72.41 -5.55 53.19
C LEU A 44 73.66 -4.79 53.66
N THR A 45 73.52 -3.59 54.21
CA THR A 45 74.43 -3.09 55.25
C THR A 45 73.72 -2.11 56.20
N GLN A 46 74.13 -2.22 57.46
CA GLN A 46 73.67 -1.56 58.67
C GLN A 46 74.22 -0.12 58.81
N TYR A 47 73.33 0.83 59.17
CA TYR A 47 73.53 2.11 59.91
C TYR A 47 74.45 3.24 59.34
N PRO A 48 74.33 4.53 59.78
CA PRO A 48 73.41 5.11 60.76
C PRO A 48 72.47 6.20 60.21
N GLN A 49 71.40 6.43 60.99
CA GLN A 49 70.30 7.35 60.74
C GLN A 49 70.74 8.82 60.70
N ARG A 50 70.42 9.53 59.60
CA ARG A 50 70.15 10.97 59.69
C ARG A 50 68.70 11.15 60.14
N PRO A 51 68.41 12.06 61.09
CA PRO A 51 67.03 12.34 61.51
C PRO A 51 66.31 13.05 60.36
N GLN A 52 65.56 12.29 59.58
CA GLN A 52 64.61 12.84 58.62
C GLN A 52 63.31 13.14 59.36
N LEU A 53 62.91 14.40 59.30
CA LEU A 53 61.68 14.91 59.91
C LEU A 53 60.48 14.06 59.43
N PRO A 54 59.65 13.52 60.35
CA PRO A 54 58.61 12.53 60.05
C PRO A 54 57.45 13.07 59.20
N TYR A 55 57.47 14.36 58.84
CA TYR A 55 56.43 15.01 58.02
C TYR A 55 56.72 14.93 56.52
N LEU A 56 57.90 14.45 56.10
CA LEU A 56 58.28 14.30 54.69
C LEU A 56 58.51 12.85 54.24
N SER A 57 58.43 11.87 55.14
CA SER A 57 58.45 10.46 54.73
C SER A 57 57.09 10.09 54.16
N GLN A 58 56.99 10.06 52.82
CA GLN A 58 55.88 9.36 52.16
C GLN A 58 55.87 7.91 52.66
N SER A 59 54.73 7.47 53.16
CA SER A 59 54.56 6.13 53.70
C SER A 59 54.85 5.07 52.64
N SER A 60 55.76 4.17 52.96
CA SER A 60 56.23 3.04 52.13
C SER A 60 55.16 1.99 51.79
N LEU A 61 53.89 2.24 52.13
CA LEU A 61 52.73 1.43 51.74
C LEU A 61 52.42 1.51 50.24
N GLN A 62 52.93 2.51 49.52
CA GLN A 62 52.72 2.63 48.08
C GLN A 62 53.39 1.49 47.28
N HIS A 63 54.43 0.84 47.80
CA HIS A 63 55.24 -0.11 47.02
C HIS A 63 54.54 -1.45 46.66
N ARG A 64 53.31 -1.70 47.15
CA ARG A 64 52.52 -2.91 46.87
C ARG A 64 51.42 -2.75 45.81
N LEU A 65 51.22 -1.55 45.29
CA LEU A 65 50.19 -1.26 44.29
C LEU A 65 50.84 -1.04 42.91
N SER A 66 50.16 -1.48 41.84
CA SER A 66 50.69 -1.35 40.49
C SER A 66 50.95 0.13 40.15
N PRO A 67 51.87 0.46 39.24
CA PRO A 67 52.17 1.86 38.88
C PRO A 67 50.92 2.62 38.37
N ILE A 68 49.93 1.90 37.84
CA ILE A 68 48.63 2.45 37.44
C ILE A 68 47.80 2.80 38.68
N ASP A 69 47.73 1.91 39.67
CA ASP A 69 46.98 2.14 40.91
C ASP A 69 47.57 3.28 41.76
N GLN A 70 48.90 3.43 41.77
CA GLN A 70 49.56 4.55 42.45
C GLN A 70 49.27 5.90 41.77
N GLN A 71 49.17 5.92 40.44
CA GLN A 71 48.76 7.12 39.71
C GLN A 71 47.29 7.44 39.98
N VAL A 72 46.40 6.44 39.96
CA VAL A 72 44.96 6.60 40.25
C VAL A 72 44.72 7.09 41.68
N LEU A 73 45.44 6.56 42.67
CA LEU A 73 45.36 7.00 44.08
C LEU A 73 45.87 8.43 44.28
N ARG A 74 46.86 8.88 43.50
CA ARG A 74 47.37 10.26 43.53
C ARG A 74 46.35 11.27 42.97
N PHE A 75 45.44 10.83 42.10
CA PHE A 75 44.32 11.63 41.62
C PHE A 75 43.09 11.56 42.53
N LEU A 76 43.07 10.69 43.55
CA LEU A 76 42.02 10.60 44.57
C LEU A 76 42.37 11.51 45.77
N SER A 77 42.44 12.82 45.55
CA SER A 77 42.35 13.77 46.65
C SER A 77 40.90 13.83 47.16
N THR A 78 40.70 14.21 48.43
CA THR A 78 39.36 14.41 49.01
C THR A 78 38.52 15.41 48.22
N ASP A 79 39.17 16.39 47.57
CA ASP A 79 38.52 17.34 46.65
C ASP A 79 38.01 16.66 45.38
N ASN A 80 38.74 15.71 44.82
CA ASN A 80 38.31 15.02 43.60
C ASN A 80 37.12 14.07 43.88
N ARG A 81 37.01 13.53 45.10
CA ARG A 81 35.85 12.71 45.50
C ARG A 81 34.57 13.53 45.57
N ASN A 82 34.62 14.73 46.16
CA ASN A 82 33.47 15.63 46.23
C ASN A 82 33.13 16.17 44.84
N PHE A 83 34.14 16.52 44.04
CA PHE A 83 33.97 16.94 42.65
C PHE A 83 33.29 15.85 41.79
N VAL A 84 33.76 14.60 41.86
CA VAL A 84 33.14 13.48 41.13
C VAL A 84 31.73 13.21 41.64
N ARG A 85 31.49 13.28 42.95
CA ARG A 85 30.14 13.13 43.52
C ARG A 85 29.18 14.20 43.02
N ASP A 86 29.59 15.46 43.04
CA ASP A 86 28.75 16.58 42.62
C ASP A 86 28.54 16.58 41.10
N TYR A 87 29.57 16.23 40.33
CA TYR A 87 29.47 16.09 38.88
C TYR A 87 28.55 14.93 38.50
N THR A 88 28.72 13.74 39.09
CA THR A 88 27.86 12.58 38.83
C THR A 88 26.42 12.84 39.25
N TYR A 89 26.18 13.44 40.42
CA TYR A 89 24.84 13.81 40.87
C TYR A 89 24.17 14.79 39.89
N ARG A 90 24.89 15.83 39.44
CA ARG A 90 24.38 16.77 38.44
C ARG A 90 24.11 16.09 37.10
N THR A 91 25.02 15.27 36.60
CA THR A 91 24.85 14.56 35.32
C THR A 91 23.68 13.59 35.36
N ILE A 92 23.47 12.87 36.46
CA ILE A 92 22.30 11.99 36.63
C ILE A 92 21.01 12.80 36.68
N THR A 93 20.99 13.89 37.45
CA THR A 93 19.79 14.73 37.60
C THR A 93 19.38 15.37 36.27
N TRP A 94 20.34 15.99 35.56
CA TRP A 94 20.08 16.59 34.25
C TRP A 94 19.85 15.54 33.15
N GLY A 95 20.51 14.38 33.24
CA GLY A 95 20.30 13.26 32.33
C GLY A 95 18.89 12.68 32.47
N PHE A 96 18.39 12.52 33.69
CA PHE A 96 17.02 12.11 33.94
C PHE A 96 16.00 13.16 33.48
N ALA A 97 16.26 14.44 33.75
CA ALA A 97 15.42 15.53 33.24
C ALA A 97 15.37 15.56 31.70
N ALA A 98 16.52 15.41 31.03
CA ALA A 98 16.59 15.34 29.58
C ALA A 98 15.86 14.11 29.02
N TRP A 99 16.02 12.94 29.65
CA TRP A 99 15.31 11.72 29.26
C TRP A 99 13.79 11.87 29.42
N LEU A 100 13.32 12.48 30.52
CA LEU A 100 11.90 12.79 30.70
C LEU A 100 11.38 13.72 29.61
N ILE A 101 12.09 14.81 29.31
CA ILE A 101 11.71 15.76 28.26
C ILE A 101 11.62 15.04 26.90
N VAL A 102 12.61 14.23 26.54
CA VAL A 102 12.61 13.45 25.30
C VAL A 102 11.46 12.45 25.28
N SER A 103 11.18 11.76 26.39
CA SER A 103 10.07 10.80 26.46
C SER A 103 8.70 11.48 26.30
N LEU A 104 8.50 12.64 26.94
CA LEU A 104 7.27 13.44 26.82
C LEU A 104 7.11 13.98 25.40
N LEU A 105 8.20 14.44 24.77
CA LEU A 105 8.19 14.89 23.38
C LEU A 105 7.80 13.75 22.43
N ASN A 106 8.33 12.54 22.64
CA ASN A 106 7.96 11.36 21.84
C ASN A 106 6.48 11.01 22.00
N VAL A 107 5.95 11.03 23.23
CA VAL A 107 4.52 10.79 23.48
C VAL A 107 3.66 11.86 22.81
N MET A 108 4.08 13.12 22.84
CA MET A 108 3.37 14.22 22.19
C MET A 108 3.37 14.07 20.66
N LEU A 109 4.52 13.79 20.05
CA LEU A 109 4.64 13.57 18.61
C LEU A 109 3.83 12.36 18.16
N PHE A 110 3.87 11.27 18.93
CA PHE A 110 3.05 10.09 18.69
C PHE A 110 1.55 10.43 18.77
N GLY A 111 1.12 11.17 19.79
CA GLY A 111 -0.26 11.62 19.93
C GLY A 111 -0.72 12.49 18.76
N LEU A 112 0.12 13.43 18.31
CA LEU A 112 -0.18 14.26 17.13
C LEU A 112 -0.27 13.43 15.85
N ALA A 113 0.61 12.45 15.66
CA ALA A 113 0.54 11.55 14.51
C ALA A 113 -0.75 10.70 14.53
N GLN A 114 -1.17 10.24 15.71
CA GLN A 114 -2.43 9.50 15.87
C GLN A 114 -3.64 10.37 15.56
N GLU A 115 -3.64 11.64 15.99
CA GLU A 115 -4.74 12.57 15.74
C GLU A 115 -4.82 12.98 14.27
N LEU A 116 -3.67 13.23 13.62
CA LEU A 116 -3.62 13.50 12.19
C LEU A 116 -4.14 12.31 11.37
N SER A 117 -3.76 11.09 11.75
CA SER A 117 -4.27 9.87 11.12
C SER A 117 -5.78 9.73 11.33
N GLU A 118 -6.30 10.05 12.51
CA GLU A 118 -7.74 10.01 12.80
C GLU A 118 -8.54 11.04 12.01
N GLN A 119 -7.97 12.22 11.77
CA GLN A 119 -8.61 13.23 10.92
C GLN A 119 -8.70 12.82 9.46
N GLU A 120 -7.70 12.07 8.99
CA GLU A 120 -7.64 11.61 7.61
C GLU A 120 -8.60 10.44 7.35
N HIS A 121 -8.69 9.53 8.33
CA HIS A 121 -9.50 8.32 8.30
C HIS A 121 -10.18 8.07 9.67
N PRO A 122 -11.34 8.69 9.93
CA PRO A 122 -12.00 8.59 11.23
C PRO A 122 -12.33 7.14 11.57
N THR A 123 -12.17 6.79 12.85
CA THR A 123 -12.54 5.49 13.40
C THR A 123 -13.74 5.62 14.35
N PRO A 124 -14.56 4.57 14.51
CA PRO A 124 -15.77 4.65 15.33
C PRO A 124 -15.48 5.03 16.78
N ALA A 125 -16.30 5.95 17.32
CA ALA A 125 -16.19 6.42 18.69
C ALA A 125 -16.43 5.31 19.73
N GLU A 126 -17.11 4.23 19.34
CA GLU A 126 -17.41 3.07 20.18
C GLU A 126 -16.22 2.14 20.38
N TRP A 127 -15.21 2.20 19.51
CA TRP A 127 -14.07 1.29 19.59
C TRP A 127 -13.11 1.70 20.70
N SER A 128 -12.53 0.73 21.39
CA SER A 128 -11.42 0.96 22.31
C SER A 128 -10.20 1.53 21.59
N PHE A 129 -9.37 2.27 22.33
CA PHE A 129 -8.13 2.85 21.83
C PHE A 129 -7.24 1.82 21.12
N TRP A 130 -7.18 0.60 21.63
CA TRP A 130 -6.34 -0.44 21.07
C TRP A 130 -6.86 -0.95 19.73
N THR A 131 -8.18 -1.13 19.58
CA THR A 131 -8.79 -1.55 18.31
C THR A 131 -8.56 -0.50 17.22
N ARG A 132 -8.76 0.79 17.56
CA ARG A 132 -8.42 1.90 16.65
C ARG A 132 -6.94 1.89 16.26
N THR A 133 -6.06 1.72 17.23
CA THR A 133 -4.61 1.66 17.00
C THR A 133 -4.23 0.50 16.07
N SER A 134 -4.84 -0.68 16.25
CA SER A 134 -4.60 -1.84 15.39
C SER A 134 -5.05 -1.59 13.95
N VAL A 135 -6.26 -1.08 13.73
CA VAL A 135 -6.75 -0.77 12.37
C VAL A 135 -5.91 0.31 11.71
N ARG A 136 -5.53 1.37 12.43
CA ARG A 136 -4.64 2.41 11.90
C ARG A 136 -3.27 1.84 11.49
N LYS A 137 -2.68 0.96 12.31
CA LYS A 137 -1.42 0.28 11.96
C LYS A 137 -1.58 -0.59 10.71
N ALA A 138 -2.71 -1.27 10.54
CA ALA A 138 -2.99 -2.04 9.33
C ALA A 138 -3.10 -1.15 8.08
N ARG A 139 -3.87 -0.05 8.16
CA ARG A 139 -3.97 0.96 7.08
C ARG A 139 -2.60 1.53 6.71
N MET A 140 -1.76 1.83 7.71
CA MET A 140 -0.39 2.33 7.49
C MET A 140 0.50 1.31 6.76
N GLN A 141 0.32 0.00 7.00
CA GLN A 141 1.07 -1.02 6.25
C GLN A 141 0.61 -1.10 4.80
N ILE A 142 -0.71 -1.06 4.55
CA ILE A 142 -1.27 -1.07 3.19
C ILE A 142 -0.86 0.18 2.41
N ALA A 143 -0.85 1.34 3.06
CA ALA A 143 -0.39 2.59 2.45
C ALA A 143 1.12 2.61 2.14
N GLY A 144 1.88 1.56 2.55
CA GLY A 144 3.31 1.43 2.33
C GLY A 144 4.11 2.24 3.35
N TRP A 145 4.51 1.58 4.44
CA TRP A 145 5.35 2.17 5.47
C TRP A 145 6.66 2.73 4.85
N ASN A 146 6.96 4.01 5.08
CA ASN A 146 8.19 4.71 4.68
C ASN A 146 8.49 4.74 3.18
N GLY A 147 7.47 4.66 2.31
CA GLY A 147 7.69 4.82 0.86
C GLY A 147 8.45 3.65 0.20
N LYS A 148 8.65 2.55 0.92
CA LYS A 148 9.39 1.36 0.43
C LYS A 148 8.59 0.51 -0.56
N GLY A 149 7.32 0.84 -0.83
CA GLY A 149 6.51 0.25 -1.89
C GLY A 149 6.16 -1.23 -1.73
N TYR A 150 6.53 -1.89 -0.62
CA TYR A 150 6.13 -3.26 -0.32
C TYR A 150 5.19 -3.31 0.89
N ILE A 151 4.15 -4.13 0.79
CA ILE A 151 3.17 -4.35 1.85
C ILE A 151 3.55 -5.62 2.61
N ASP A 152 3.77 -5.50 3.92
CA ASP A 152 3.98 -6.66 4.79
C ASP A 152 2.62 -7.26 5.18
N TRP A 153 2.11 -8.18 4.34
CA TRP A 153 0.82 -8.80 4.54
C TRP A 153 0.69 -9.54 5.87
N VAL A 154 1.78 -10.14 6.38
CA VAL A 154 1.79 -10.85 7.66
C VAL A 154 1.49 -9.89 8.81
N LYS A 155 2.16 -8.72 8.84
CA LYS A 155 1.87 -7.70 9.85
C LYS A 155 0.47 -7.13 9.70
N THR A 156 0.03 -6.87 8.47
CA THR A 156 -1.32 -6.37 8.17
C THR A 156 -2.39 -7.33 8.71
N ALA A 157 -2.30 -8.62 8.39
CA ALA A 157 -3.20 -9.66 8.88
C ALA A 157 -3.19 -9.73 10.42
N LYS A 158 -2.01 -9.68 11.05
CA LYS A 158 -1.90 -9.69 12.51
C LYS A 158 -2.60 -8.48 13.16
N PHE A 159 -2.45 -7.28 12.60
CA PHE A 159 -3.10 -6.09 13.13
C PHE A 159 -4.62 -6.14 12.98
N TYR A 160 -5.12 -6.58 11.82
CA TYR A 160 -6.56 -6.75 11.64
C TYR A 160 -7.13 -7.88 12.50
N LEU A 161 -6.41 -9.00 12.68
CA LEU A 161 -6.82 -10.09 13.56
C LEU A 161 -6.96 -9.61 15.02
N GLN A 162 -5.99 -8.83 15.51
CA GLN A 162 -6.06 -8.22 16.84
C GLN A 162 -7.23 -7.25 17.02
N ALA A 163 -7.68 -6.61 15.94
CA ALA A 163 -8.88 -5.78 15.95
C ALA A 163 -10.13 -6.67 15.94
N LEU A 164 -10.17 -7.68 15.07
CA LEU A 164 -11.29 -8.60 14.90
C LEU A 164 -11.60 -9.36 16.19
N GLU A 165 -10.59 -9.93 16.85
CA GLU A 165 -10.73 -10.63 18.15
C GLU A 165 -11.38 -9.76 19.24
N LYS A 166 -11.23 -8.43 19.17
CA LYS A 166 -11.84 -7.52 20.15
C LYS A 166 -13.23 -7.06 19.74
N LEU A 167 -13.48 -6.94 18.43
CA LEU A 167 -14.77 -6.57 17.86
C LEU A 167 -15.78 -7.71 17.97
N GLU A 168 -15.32 -8.96 17.97
CA GLU A 168 -16.17 -10.15 18.13
C GLU A 168 -16.32 -10.59 19.60
N ASP A 169 -15.49 -10.07 20.51
CA ASP A 169 -15.57 -10.38 21.93
C ASP A 169 -16.65 -9.51 22.63
N PRO A 170 -17.73 -10.13 23.17
CA PRO A 170 -18.81 -9.40 23.82
C PRO A 170 -18.37 -8.69 25.10
N GLY A 171 -17.26 -9.11 25.72
CA GLY A 171 -16.68 -8.47 26.90
C GLY A 171 -15.83 -7.23 26.60
N LYS A 172 -15.59 -6.92 25.31
CA LYS A 172 -14.75 -5.79 24.86
C LYS A 172 -15.54 -4.84 23.95
N ASP A 173 -15.18 -4.77 22.66
CA ASP A 173 -15.78 -3.85 21.70
C ASP A 173 -16.98 -4.49 20.95
N GLY A 174 -17.19 -5.80 21.14
CA GLY A 174 -18.30 -6.59 20.58
C GLY A 174 -19.60 -6.55 21.40
N THR A 175 -19.75 -5.61 22.33
CA THR A 175 -20.98 -5.49 23.14
C THR A 175 -22.24 -5.33 22.28
N GLY A 176 -23.10 -6.34 22.23
CA GLY A 176 -24.34 -6.32 21.42
C GLY A 176 -24.20 -6.86 20.00
N THR A 177 -23.10 -7.53 19.66
CA THR A 177 -23.09 -8.47 18.53
C THR A 177 -23.71 -9.79 18.97
N VAL A 178 -24.59 -10.36 18.14
CA VAL A 178 -25.25 -11.64 18.43
C VAL A 178 -24.83 -12.64 17.36
N ALA A 179 -24.44 -13.86 17.75
CA ALA A 179 -24.20 -14.91 16.77
C ALA A 179 -25.52 -15.24 16.07
N GLN A 180 -25.50 -15.35 14.74
CA GLN A 180 -26.71 -15.68 14.02
C GLN A 180 -27.15 -17.11 14.38
N GLU A 181 -28.38 -17.26 14.86
CA GLU A 181 -28.95 -18.55 15.27
C GLU A 181 -29.73 -19.17 14.11
N ASP A 182 -29.54 -20.48 13.91
CA ASP A 182 -30.39 -21.27 13.03
C ASP A 182 -31.79 -21.38 13.64
N GLY A 183 -32.81 -20.84 12.95
CA GLY A 183 -34.21 -20.88 13.40
C GLY A 183 -34.81 -22.30 13.56
N VAL A 184 -34.06 -23.35 13.22
CA VAL A 184 -34.45 -24.77 13.34
C VAL A 184 -33.77 -25.46 14.52
N THR A 185 -32.51 -25.11 14.84
CA THR A 185 -31.67 -25.80 15.84
C THR A 185 -31.27 -24.94 17.03
N GLY A 186 -31.49 -23.61 16.98
CA GLY A 186 -31.14 -22.68 18.05
C GLY A 186 -29.62 -22.61 18.34
N GLY A 187 -28.79 -23.06 17.39
CA GLY A 187 -27.34 -23.01 17.45
C GLY A 187 -26.77 -22.04 16.41
N GLU A 188 -25.49 -21.68 16.56
CA GLU A 188 -24.76 -20.86 15.60
C GLU A 188 -24.76 -21.51 14.20
N ILE A 189 -25.08 -20.73 13.16
CA ILE A 189 -25.08 -21.24 11.78
C ILE A 189 -23.64 -21.59 11.39
N MET A 190 -23.35 -22.89 11.28
CA MET A 190 -22.04 -23.38 10.83
C MET A 190 -22.10 -23.67 9.34
N ILE A 191 -21.33 -22.93 8.55
CA ILE A 191 -21.16 -23.18 7.13
C ILE A 191 -20.12 -24.29 6.99
N ALA A 192 -20.45 -25.35 6.24
CA ALA A 192 -19.55 -26.48 6.00
C ALA A 192 -18.20 -25.98 5.47
N ASP A 193 -17.10 -26.52 6.01
CA ASP A 193 -15.70 -26.22 5.65
C ASP A 193 -15.20 -24.78 5.88
N VAL A 194 -16.09 -23.82 6.17
CA VAL A 194 -15.78 -22.39 6.38
C VAL A 194 -15.84 -21.99 7.86
N GLY A 195 -16.75 -22.61 8.62
CA GLY A 195 -16.97 -22.35 10.05
C GLY A 195 -18.16 -21.43 10.32
N SER A 196 -18.11 -20.68 11.43
CA SER A 196 -19.17 -19.78 11.89
C SER A 196 -19.63 -18.77 10.83
N ALA A 197 -20.94 -18.63 10.67
CA ALA A 197 -21.56 -17.56 9.90
C ALA A 197 -21.28 -16.16 10.46
N GLY A 198 -21.68 -15.14 9.70
CA GLY A 198 -21.59 -13.75 10.13
C GLY A 198 -22.37 -13.45 11.40
N LEU A 199 -21.91 -12.43 12.13
CA LEU A 199 -22.60 -11.92 13.31
C LEU A 199 -23.78 -11.03 12.89
N ASP A 200 -24.82 -10.99 13.71
CA ASP A 200 -25.85 -9.97 13.65
C ASP A 200 -25.35 -8.67 14.28
N ILE A 201 -25.20 -7.65 13.43
CA ILE A 201 -24.65 -6.34 13.80
C ILE A 201 -25.68 -5.22 13.65
N THR A 202 -26.97 -5.53 13.46
CA THR A 202 -28.03 -4.49 13.28
C THR A 202 -28.16 -3.55 14.48
N GLY A 203 -27.83 -4.02 15.69
CA GLY A 203 -27.88 -3.22 16.92
C GLY A 203 -26.77 -2.17 17.04
N LYS A 204 -25.76 -2.19 16.16
CA LYS A 204 -24.58 -1.30 16.21
C LYS A 204 -24.76 -0.04 15.36
N SER A 205 -24.01 1.02 15.71
CA SER A 205 -23.98 2.24 14.90
C SER A 205 -23.44 1.97 13.50
N TRP A 206 -23.84 2.80 12.54
CA TRP A 206 -23.37 2.68 11.15
C TRP A 206 -21.84 2.76 11.05
N GLU A 207 -21.21 3.57 11.91
CA GLU A 207 -19.75 3.76 11.97
C GLU A 207 -19.07 2.45 12.35
N TRP A 208 -19.59 1.81 13.41
CA TRP A 208 -19.10 0.52 13.87
C TRP A 208 -19.25 -0.53 12.78
N ARG A 209 -20.41 -0.59 12.11
CA ARG A 209 -20.68 -1.54 11.01
C ARG A 209 -19.72 -1.34 9.83
N GLN A 210 -19.50 -0.10 9.43
CA GLN A 210 -18.55 0.24 8.36
C GLN A 210 -17.11 -0.15 8.72
N GLY A 211 -16.69 0.14 9.96
CA GLY A 211 -15.37 -0.24 10.43
C GLY A 211 -15.19 -1.77 10.53
N TYR A 212 -16.22 -2.50 10.97
CA TYR A 212 -16.20 -3.96 11.02
C TYR A 212 -16.12 -4.57 9.61
N TYR A 213 -16.89 -4.04 8.66
CA TYR A 213 -16.77 -4.41 7.24
C TYR A 213 -15.34 -4.18 6.72
N GLU A 214 -14.72 -3.04 7.02
CA GLU A 214 -13.34 -2.76 6.62
C GLU A 214 -12.35 -3.77 7.21
N VAL A 215 -12.49 -4.12 8.49
CA VAL A 215 -11.62 -5.11 9.14
C VAL A 215 -11.80 -6.49 8.50
N LEU A 216 -13.03 -6.93 8.22
CA LEU A 216 -13.29 -8.20 7.55
C LEU A 216 -12.74 -8.23 6.13
N MET A 217 -12.98 -7.19 5.33
CA MET A 217 -12.43 -7.08 3.98
C MET A 217 -10.90 -7.01 3.98
N GLY A 218 -10.31 -6.27 4.92
CA GLY A 218 -8.86 -6.17 5.09
C GLY A 218 -8.22 -7.50 5.52
N MET A 219 -8.90 -8.26 6.38
CA MET A 219 -8.50 -9.63 6.73
C MET A 219 -8.59 -10.55 5.52
N ALA A 220 -9.70 -10.51 4.77
CA ALA A 220 -9.89 -11.31 3.58
C ALA A 220 -8.76 -11.06 2.58
N GLN A 221 -8.52 -9.81 2.20
CA GLN A 221 -7.43 -9.43 1.30
C GLN A 221 -6.05 -9.84 1.82
N ALA A 222 -5.79 -9.69 3.12
CA ALA A 222 -4.52 -10.13 3.70
C ALA A 222 -4.38 -11.66 3.63
N SER A 223 -5.45 -12.42 3.89
CA SER A 223 -5.45 -13.87 3.79
C SER A 223 -5.32 -14.38 2.35
N GLU A 224 -5.87 -13.70 1.35
CA GLU A 224 -5.64 -14.02 -0.08
C GLU A 224 -4.15 -14.00 -0.43
N ASN A 225 -3.44 -12.96 0.03
CA ASN A 225 -2.01 -12.79 -0.21
C ASN A 225 -1.14 -13.75 0.64
N LEU A 226 -1.71 -14.29 1.72
CA LEU A 226 -1.03 -15.19 2.66
C LEU A 226 -1.44 -16.66 2.50
N ASP A 227 -2.30 -17.00 1.54
CA ASP A 227 -2.79 -18.37 1.33
C ASP A 227 -1.64 -19.37 1.06
N THR A 228 -0.57 -18.89 0.43
CA THR A 228 0.65 -19.67 0.17
C THR A 228 1.63 -19.72 1.35
N MET A 229 1.31 -19.08 2.48
CA MET A 229 2.17 -19.01 3.65
C MET A 229 1.76 -20.02 4.72
N VAL A 230 2.76 -20.57 5.40
CA VAL A 230 2.59 -21.61 6.40
C VAL A 230 3.35 -21.20 7.65
N ARG A 231 2.80 -21.53 8.81
CA ARG A 231 3.34 -21.21 10.12
C ARG A 231 4.00 -22.45 10.71
N ASP A 232 5.24 -22.30 11.12
CA ASP A 232 5.98 -23.29 11.89
C ASP A 232 5.44 -23.31 13.32
N THR A 233 4.92 -24.45 13.76
CA THR A 233 4.39 -24.65 15.12
C THR A 233 5.48 -24.60 16.19
N THR A 234 6.74 -24.91 15.84
CA THR A 234 7.84 -24.98 16.82
C THR A 234 8.43 -23.61 17.13
N ARG A 235 8.64 -22.77 16.10
CA ARG A 235 9.25 -21.44 16.23
C ARG A 235 8.27 -20.29 16.11
N ASN A 236 7.02 -20.58 15.72
CA ASN A 236 5.99 -19.57 15.46
C ASN A 236 6.42 -18.54 14.39
N LEU A 237 7.15 -19.01 13.37
CA LEU A 237 7.62 -18.23 12.24
C LEU A 237 6.81 -18.58 10.99
N ILE A 238 6.66 -17.61 10.09
CA ILE A 238 5.87 -17.78 8.87
C ILE A 238 6.82 -17.92 7.69
N PHE A 239 6.65 -18.99 6.92
CA PHE A 239 7.44 -19.33 5.75
C PHE A 239 6.53 -19.53 4.53
N PRO A 240 6.99 -19.18 3.32
CA PRO A 240 6.25 -19.54 2.11
C PRO A 240 6.28 -21.06 1.91
N LYS A 241 5.15 -21.63 1.48
CA LYS A 241 5.00 -23.07 1.24
C LYS A 241 6.07 -23.63 0.31
N SER A 242 6.52 -22.84 -0.66
CA SER A 242 7.56 -23.23 -1.62
C SER A 242 8.95 -23.48 -1.03
N THR A 243 9.24 -22.98 0.17
CA THR A 243 10.54 -23.16 0.84
C THR A 243 10.55 -24.28 1.87
N ILE A 244 9.39 -24.87 2.17
CA ILE A 244 9.25 -25.92 3.20
C ILE A 244 9.77 -27.23 2.65
N ILE A 245 10.54 -27.93 3.47
CA ILE A 245 11.11 -29.24 3.13
C ILE A 245 10.08 -30.31 3.48
N GLY A 246 9.63 -31.09 2.49
CA GLY A 246 8.71 -32.19 2.75
C GLY A 246 8.39 -33.05 1.53
N PRO A 247 7.65 -34.15 1.72
CA PRO A 247 7.26 -35.04 0.63
C PRO A 247 6.44 -34.33 -0.45
N SER A 248 5.65 -33.32 -0.10
CA SER A 248 4.86 -32.54 -1.07
C SER A 248 5.72 -31.55 -1.87
N ASN A 249 6.95 -31.28 -1.43
CA ASN A 249 7.87 -30.35 -2.05
C ASN A 249 9.32 -30.90 -1.96
N PRO A 250 9.68 -31.89 -2.79
CA PRO A 250 10.97 -32.57 -2.71
C PRO A 250 12.17 -31.67 -3.01
N ASP A 251 11.98 -30.63 -3.83
CA ASP A 251 13.00 -29.64 -4.20
C ASP A 251 12.59 -28.23 -3.73
N PRO A 252 12.75 -27.91 -2.43
CA PRO A 252 12.33 -26.63 -1.89
C PRO A 252 13.20 -25.49 -2.43
N ARG A 253 12.57 -24.33 -2.66
CA ARG A 253 13.30 -23.12 -3.02
C ARG A 253 14.20 -22.69 -1.86
N PRO A 254 15.42 -22.19 -2.14
CA PRO A 254 16.30 -21.70 -1.08
C PRO A 254 15.67 -20.50 -0.38
N VAL A 255 15.77 -20.47 0.95
CA VAL A 255 15.36 -19.32 1.76
C VAL A 255 16.29 -18.13 1.52
N THR A 256 15.76 -16.92 1.64
CA THR A 256 16.59 -15.71 1.56
C THR A 256 17.57 -15.68 2.74
N LYS A 257 18.72 -15.03 2.55
CA LYS A 257 19.82 -14.97 3.54
C LYS A 257 19.40 -14.38 4.91
N GLU A 258 18.29 -13.65 4.95
CA GLU A 258 17.75 -13.01 6.15
C GLU A 258 16.83 -13.92 6.97
N MET A 259 16.33 -15.02 6.38
CA MET A 259 15.42 -15.94 7.06
C MET A 259 16.17 -17.13 7.67
N ASP A 260 15.61 -17.65 8.77
CA ASP A 260 16.09 -18.87 9.42
C ASP A 260 15.93 -20.10 8.53
N ASN A 261 16.56 -21.21 8.93
CA ASN A 261 16.47 -22.49 8.23
C ASN A 261 15.00 -22.93 8.08
N PRO A 262 14.59 -23.37 6.87
CA PRO A 262 13.21 -23.73 6.59
C PRO A 262 12.75 -24.91 7.47
N PRO A 263 11.48 -24.89 7.94
CA PRO A 263 10.91 -25.96 8.74
C PRO A 263 10.59 -27.21 7.90
N LEU A 264 10.37 -28.32 8.59
CA LEU A 264 9.85 -29.57 8.02
C LEU A 264 8.32 -29.47 7.85
N GLU A 265 7.79 -30.03 6.77
CA GLU A 265 6.36 -30.00 6.44
C GLU A 265 5.47 -30.54 7.57
N GLU A 266 5.92 -31.56 8.32
CA GLU A 266 5.16 -32.13 9.45
C GLU A 266 4.92 -31.15 10.61
N ASN A 267 5.74 -30.12 10.76
CA ASN A 267 5.64 -29.12 11.82
C ASN A 267 4.95 -27.83 11.35
N CYS A 268 4.39 -27.85 10.14
CA CYS A 268 3.86 -26.67 9.48
C CYS A 268 2.33 -26.73 9.42
N GLU A 269 1.69 -25.66 9.87
CA GLU A 269 0.24 -25.46 9.80
C GLU A 269 -0.09 -24.19 9.00
N ARG A 270 -1.30 -24.10 8.44
CA ARG A 270 -1.71 -22.90 7.69
C ARG A 270 -1.54 -21.64 8.55
N ALA A 271 -0.91 -20.60 8.00
CA ALA A 271 -0.55 -19.42 8.79
C ALA A 271 -1.76 -18.61 9.28
N PHE A 272 -2.77 -18.48 8.44
CA PHE A 272 -4.01 -17.76 8.68
C PHE A 272 -5.20 -18.54 8.13
N ASP A 273 -6.40 -18.27 8.62
CA ASP A 273 -7.64 -18.83 8.08
C ASP A 273 -7.83 -18.49 6.59
N PRO A 274 -8.55 -19.34 5.82
CA PRO A 274 -8.82 -19.06 4.40
C PRO A 274 -9.65 -17.77 4.21
N PRO A 275 -9.47 -17.05 3.09
CA PRO A 275 -10.19 -15.81 2.81
C PRO A 275 -11.71 -15.98 2.77
N GLU A 276 -12.17 -17.16 2.33
CA GLU A 276 -13.58 -17.55 2.32
C GLU A 276 -14.27 -17.32 3.67
N LYS A 277 -13.59 -17.61 4.78
CA LYS A 277 -14.13 -17.39 6.13
C LYS A 277 -14.57 -15.95 6.35
N TYR A 278 -13.78 -14.99 5.89
CA TYR A 278 -14.05 -13.57 6.11
C TYR A 278 -15.11 -13.04 5.13
N TYR A 279 -15.07 -13.49 3.87
CA TYR A 279 -16.08 -13.12 2.88
C TYR A 279 -17.46 -13.68 3.24
N MET A 280 -17.54 -14.96 3.61
CA MET A 280 -18.79 -15.59 3.99
C MET A 280 -19.41 -14.97 5.25
N ARG A 281 -18.59 -14.48 6.19
CA ARG A 281 -19.09 -13.68 7.33
C ARG A 281 -19.80 -12.39 6.90
N ILE A 282 -19.31 -11.70 5.88
CA ILE A 282 -19.98 -10.49 5.36
C ILE A 282 -21.26 -10.88 4.61
N LEU A 283 -21.21 -11.95 3.82
CA LEU A 283 -22.33 -12.36 2.97
C LEU A 283 -23.49 -12.94 3.77
N THR A 284 -23.20 -13.67 4.84
CA THR A 284 -24.23 -14.29 5.70
C THR A 284 -24.68 -13.40 6.85
N GLY A 285 -23.82 -12.51 7.34
CA GLY A 285 -24.14 -11.63 8.47
C GLY A 285 -25.25 -10.62 8.18
N THR A 286 -25.99 -10.25 9.22
CA THR A 286 -27.12 -9.31 9.16
C THR A 286 -26.71 -7.92 9.61
N GLY A 287 -27.18 -6.89 8.89
CA GLY A 287 -26.88 -5.48 9.19
C GLY A 287 -25.84 -4.83 8.28
N PHE A 288 -25.26 -5.56 7.32
CA PHE A 288 -24.47 -4.97 6.24
C PHE A 288 -25.35 -4.34 5.15
N ASP A 289 -24.87 -3.26 4.54
CA ASP A 289 -25.54 -2.62 3.41
C ASP A 289 -25.41 -3.47 2.13
N THR A 290 -26.35 -3.31 1.19
CA THR A 290 -26.32 -4.06 -0.09
C THR A 290 -25.00 -3.85 -0.83
N ARG A 291 -24.50 -2.61 -0.90
CA ARG A 291 -23.21 -2.28 -1.52
C ARG A 291 -22.04 -3.03 -0.90
N GLN A 292 -22.03 -3.22 0.42
CA GLN A 292 -20.98 -3.94 1.14
C GLN A 292 -21.05 -5.43 0.82
N ARG A 293 -22.24 -6.02 0.83
CA ARG A 293 -22.43 -7.45 0.52
C ARG A 293 -22.10 -7.76 -0.93
N VAL A 294 -22.56 -6.95 -1.88
CA VAL A 294 -22.18 -7.06 -3.30
C VAL A 294 -20.67 -6.89 -3.46
N GLY A 295 -20.07 -5.90 -2.79
CA GLY A 295 -18.61 -5.70 -2.81
C GLY A 295 -17.82 -6.92 -2.32
N ALA A 296 -18.26 -7.56 -1.24
CA ALA A 296 -17.67 -8.78 -0.71
C ALA A 296 -17.85 -9.97 -1.68
N ALA A 297 -19.04 -10.15 -2.26
CA ALA A 297 -19.31 -11.22 -3.23
C ALA A 297 -18.41 -11.11 -4.46
N LEU A 298 -18.28 -9.90 -5.01
CA LEU A 298 -17.44 -9.62 -6.18
C LEU A 298 -15.95 -9.84 -5.88
N ALA A 299 -15.47 -9.40 -4.71
CA ALA A 299 -14.10 -9.63 -4.29
C ALA A 299 -13.80 -11.13 -4.11
N TYR A 300 -14.71 -11.86 -3.47
CA TYR A 300 -14.58 -13.30 -3.29
C TYR A 300 -14.57 -14.06 -4.62
N ALA A 301 -15.47 -13.71 -5.54
CA ALA A 301 -15.48 -14.28 -6.89
C ALA A 301 -14.17 -14.01 -7.65
N ASN A 302 -13.59 -12.82 -7.50
CA ASN A 302 -12.31 -12.49 -8.13
C ASN A 302 -11.16 -13.36 -7.57
N TRP A 303 -11.15 -13.61 -6.26
CA TRP A 303 -10.19 -14.54 -5.66
C TRP A 303 -10.38 -15.99 -6.11
N LEU A 304 -11.62 -16.46 -6.22
CA LEU A 304 -11.93 -17.78 -6.76
C LEU A 304 -11.46 -17.92 -8.21
N GLN A 305 -11.67 -16.88 -9.02
CA GLN A 305 -11.19 -16.82 -10.39
C GLN A 305 -9.66 -16.83 -10.46
N PHE A 306 -8.98 -16.07 -9.60
CA PHE A 306 -7.52 -16.08 -9.50
C PHE A 306 -6.99 -17.46 -9.07
N SER A 307 -7.74 -18.17 -8.22
CA SER A 307 -7.42 -19.53 -7.76
C SER A 307 -7.73 -20.62 -8.80
N GLY A 308 -8.33 -20.26 -9.95
CA GLY A 308 -8.70 -21.19 -11.02
C GLY A 308 -10.01 -21.95 -10.81
N LEU A 309 -10.80 -21.57 -9.79
CA LEU A 309 -12.09 -22.18 -9.44
C LEU A 309 -13.24 -21.45 -10.15
N HIS A 310 -13.31 -21.58 -11.48
CA HIS A 310 -14.25 -20.83 -12.31
C HIS A 310 -15.73 -21.15 -12.04
N ASP A 311 -16.07 -22.42 -11.74
CA ASP A 311 -17.46 -22.81 -11.45
C ASP A 311 -17.96 -22.21 -10.14
N ALA A 312 -17.13 -22.22 -9.09
CA ALA A 312 -17.46 -21.58 -7.81
C ALA A 312 -17.55 -20.05 -7.95
N ALA A 313 -16.66 -19.44 -8.74
CA ALA A 313 -16.73 -18.02 -9.06
C ALA A 313 -18.05 -17.66 -9.78
N ASP A 314 -18.53 -18.53 -10.69
CA ASP A 314 -19.82 -18.35 -11.37
C ASP A 314 -20.99 -18.33 -10.39
N GLU A 315 -21.04 -19.28 -9.45
CA GLU A 315 -22.07 -19.33 -8.41
C GLU A 315 -22.03 -18.10 -7.50
N MET A 316 -20.83 -17.64 -7.12
CA MET A 316 -20.67 -16.46 -6.27
C MET A 316 -21.08 -15.17 -6.99
N LEU A 317 -20.80 -15.04 -8.29
CA LEU A 317 -21.24 -13.88 -9.07
C LEU A 317 -22.77 -13.88 -9.26
N LYS A 318 -23.38 -15.05 -9.49
CA LYS A 318 -24.84 -15.19 -9.52
C LYS A 318 -25.47 -14.78 -8.20
N TRP A 319 -24.89 -15.23 -7.08
CA TRP A 319 -25.36 -14.83 -5.75
C TRP A 319 -25.19 -13.31 -5.53
N GLY A 320 -24.08 -12.72 -5.97
CA GLY A 320 -23.87 -11.27 -5.95
C GLY A 320 -24.92 -10.49 -6.74
N VAL A 321 -25.33 -10.99 -7.91
CA VAL A 321 -26.43 -10.41 -8.71
C VAL A 321 -27.77 -10.54 -7.99
N ASP A 322 -28.05 -11.68 -7.35
CA ASP A 322 -29.29 -11.89 -6.59
C ASP A 322 -29.37 -10.95 -5.37
N ILE A 323 -28.25 -10.74 -4.66
CA ILE A 323 -28.15 -9.75 -3.57
C ILE A 323 -28.45 -8.35 -4.11
N ALA A 324 -27.86 -7.97 -5.25
CA ALA A 324 -28.09 -6.66 -5.86
C ALA A 324 -29.51 -6.47 -6.39
N ARG A 325 -30.19 -7.56 -6.76
CA ARG A 325 -31.58 -7.58 -7.22
C ARG A 325 -32.58 -7.48 -6.07
N ALA A 326 -32.28 -8.06 -4.90
CA ALA A 326 -33.19 -8.14 -3.76
C ALA A 326 -33.88 -6.81 -3.34
N PRO A 327 -33.20 -5.64 -3.30
CA PRO A 327 -33.86 -4.39 -2.93
C PRO A 327 -34.72 -3.77 -4.05
N LEU A 328 -34.64 -4.27 -5.28
CA LEU A 328 -35.35 -3.71 -6.44
C LEU A 328 -36.74 -4.32 -6.60
N SER A 329 -37.76 -3.46 -6.62
CA SER A 329 -39.13 -3.87 -6.95
C SER A 329 -39.37 -3.82 -8.46
N GLY A 330 -39.53 -4.98 -9.11
CA GLY A 330 -39.93 -5.09 -10.52
C GLY A 330 -39.10 -6.09 -11.33
N ASP A 331 -39.53 -6.33 -12.58
CA ASP A 331 -38.82 -7.20 -13.53
C ASP A 331 -37.69 -6.41 -14.23
N VAL A 332 -36.60 -6.16 -13.50
CA VAL A 332 -35.43 -5.44 -14.01
C VAL A 332 -34.49 -6.36 -14.80
N LEU A 333 -34.48 -7.65 -14.46
CA LEU A 333 -33.49 -8.64 -14.92
C LEU A 333 -34.16 -9.97 -15.26
N ASN A 334 -33.85 -10.51 -16.43
CA ASN A 334 -34.27 -11.86 -16.80
C ASN A 334 -33.44 -12.90 -16.02
N ALA A 335 -34.09 -13.72 -15.20
CA ALA A 335 -33.44 -14.66 -14.27
C ALA A 335 -32.57 -15.72 -14.96
N GLY A 336 -32.84 -16.07 -16.22
CA GLY A 336 -32.07 -17.10 -16.94
C GLY A 336 -30.90 -16.55 -17.77
N SER A 337 -31.01 -15.30 -18.26
CA SER A 337 -30.03 -14.72 -19.19
C SER A 337 -29.22 -13.55 -18.62
N TYR A 338 -29.58 -13.06 -17.43
CA TYR A 338 -28.95 -11.91 -16.76
C TYR A 338 -28.91 -10.63 -17.63
N ILE A 339 -29.84 -10.51 -18.57
CA ILE A 339 -30.01 -9.34 -19.44
C ILE A 339 -30.85 -8.29 -18.71
N VAL A 340 -30.33 -7.06 -18.64
CA VAL A 340 -31.00 -5.91 -18.03
C VAL A 340 -31.96 -5.27 -19.02
N HIS A 341 -33.24 -5.12 -18.65
CA HIS A 341 -34.28 -4.57 -19.54
C HIS A 341 -34.76 -3.17 -19.13
N SER A 342 -34.60 -2.80 -17.85
CA SER A 342 -35.11 -1.54 -17.30
C SER A 342 -34.05 -0.45 -17.23
N THR A 343 -34.45 0.78 -17.48
CA THR A 343 -33.63 2.00 -17.27
C THR A 343 -33.55 2.42 -15.80
N HIS A 344 -34.32 1.77 -14.91
CA HIS A 344 -34.32 2.00 -13.45
C HIS A 344 -33.43 1.00 -12.69
N ALA A 345 -32.39 0.46 -13.33
CA ALA A 345 -31.42 -0.41 -12.67
C ALA A 345 -30.61 0.35 -11.61
N SER A 346 -30.23 -0.31 -10.51
CA SER A 346 -29.37 0.29 -9.48
C SER A 346 -27.88 0.21 -9.86
N GLU A 347 -27.07 1.05 -9.23
CA GLU A 347 -25.60 1.04 -9.40
C GLU A 347 -25.02 -0.33 -9.01
N ASN A 348 -25.48 -0.90 -7.88
CA ASN A 348 -25.05 -2.21 -7.40
C ASN A 348 -25.36 -3.32 -8.42
N LEU A 349 -26.55 -3.30 -9.02
CA LEU A 349 -26.95 -4.29 -10.02
C LEU A 349 -26.10 -4.18 -11.28
N LEU A 350 -25.93 -2.96 -11.81
CA LEU A 350 -25.12 -2.74 -13.01
C LEU A 350 -23.67 -3.18 -12.78
N ARG A 351 -23.11 -2.91 -11.60
CA ARG A 351 -21.77 -3.37 -11.23
C ARG A 351 -21.68 -4.90 -11.17
N ALA A 352 -22.62 -5.56 -10.47
CA ALA A 352 -22.61 -7.02 -10.33
C ALA A 352 -22.77 -7.74 -11.68
N VAL A 353 -23.68 -7.26 -12.53
CA VAL A 353 -23.92 -7.83 -13.86
C VAL A 353 -22.74 -7.57 -14.81
N THR A 354 -22.04 -6.44 -14.67
CA THR A 354 -20.81 -6.17 -15.43
C THR A 354 -19.73 -7.19 -15.12
N GLU A 355 -19.46 -7.45 -13.83
CA GLU A 355 -18.47 -8.44 -13.40
C GLU A 355 -18.85 -9.85 -13.83
N TYR A 356 -20.14 -10.21 -13.75
CA TYR A 356 -20.64 -11.49 -14.29
C TYR A 356 -20.42 -11.61 -15.80
N GLY A 357 -20.71 -10.56 -16.57
CA GLY A 357 -20.43 -10.51 -18.00
C GLY A 357 -18.94 -10.65 -18.33
N ALA A 358 -18.08 -9.97 -17.57
CA ALA A 358 -16.63 -10.07 -17.70
C ALA A 358 -16.11 -11.48 -17.36
N HIS A 359 -16.67 -12.12 -16.33
CA HIS A 359 -16.35 -13.50 -15.97
C HIS A 359 -16.67 -14.50 -17.09
N GLN A 360 -17.87 -14.38 -17.68
CA GLN A 360 -18.28 -15.21 -18.82
C GLN A 360 -17.37 -15.01 -20.03
N ALA A 361 -16.92 -13.78 -20.28
CA ALA A 361 -15.94 -13.49 -21.33
C ALA A 361 -14.58 -14.17 -21.06
N ARG A 362 -14.09 -14.13 -19.81
CA ARG A 362 -12.83 -14.76 -19.40
C ARG A 362 -12.84 -16.29 -19.52
N ILE A 363 -13.99 -16.93 -19.29
CA ILE A 363 -14.17 -18.39 -19.50
C ILE A 363 -14.24 -18.74 -21.00
N GLY A 364 -14.40 -17.74 -21.88
CA GLY A 364 -14.52 -17.93 -23.33
C GLY A 364 -15.96 -18.03 -23.84
N ASN A 365 -16.96 -17.78 -22.97
CA ASN A 365 -18.37 -17.79 -23.35
C ASN A 365 -18.80 -16.41 -23.90
N THR A 366 -18.26 -16.06 -25.06
CA THR A 366 -18.50 -14.75 -25.70
C THR A 366 -19.96 -14.53 -26.10
N ALA A 367 -20.69 -15.62 -26.40
CA ALA A 367 -22.09 -15.59 -26.80
C ALA A 367 -23.03 -15.13 -25.68
N THR A 368 -22.72 -15.43 -24.42
CA THR A 368 -23.49 -14.96 -23.25
C THR A 368 -22.98 -13.62 -22.75
N ALA A 369 -21.66 -13.40 -22.76
CA ALA A 369 -21.05 -12.19 -22.23
C ALA A 369 -21.46 -10.92 -23.00
N LEU A 370 -21.42 -10.96 -24.34
CA LEU A 370 -21.71 -9.81 -25.19
C LEU A 370 -23.12 -9.21 -24.98
N PRO A 371 -24.23 -9.99 -25.04
CA PRO A 371 -25.56 -9.43 -24.82
C PRO A 371 -25.75 -8.91 -23.39
N ILE A 372 -25.09 -9.50 -22.38
CA ILE A 372 -25.13 -9.02 -20.99
C ILE A 372 -24.49 -7.63 -20.91
N LEU A 373 -23.25 -7.46 -21.39
CA LEU A 373 -22.54 -6.19 -21.34
C LEU A 373 -23.22 -5.10 -22.18
N LEU A 374 -23.76 -5.45 -23.35
CA LEU A 374 -24.57 -4.53 -24.15
C LEU A 374 -25.83 -4.08 -23.42
N SER A 375 -26.48 -4.97 -22.64
CA SER A 375 -27.66 -4.61 -21.86
C SER A 375 -27.32 -3.63 -20.73
N VAL A 376 -26.19 -3.82 -20.05
CA VAL A 376 -25.68 -2.89 -19.04
C VAL A 376 -25.38 -1.53 -19.66
N LEU A 377 -24.65 -1.51 -20.80
CA LEU A 377 -24.33 -0.27 -21.49
C LEU A 377 -25.60 0.50 -21.91
N ARG A 378 -26.61 -0.20 -22.42
CA ARG A 378 -27.91 0.41 -22.76
C ARG A 378 -28.66 0.92 -21.53
N ALA A 379 -28.66 0.17 -20.43
CA ALA A 379 -29.32 0.59 -19.20
C ALA A 379 -28.65 1.86 -18.63
N ARG A 380 -27.32 1.90 -18.60
CA ARG A 380 -26.54 3.09 -18.26
C ARG A 380 -26.88 4.23 -19.21
N GLN A 381 -26.81 4.00 -20.52
CA GLN A 381 -27.11 4.99 -21.55
C GLN A 381 -28.59 5.41 -21.66
N GLY A 382 -29.50 4.75 -20.93
CA GLY A 382 -30.91 5.09 -20.80
C GLY A 382 -31.30 5.78 -19.49
N ALA A 383 -30.41 5.80 -18.49
CA ALA A 383 -30.66 6.36 -17.17
C ALA A 383 -30.79 7.90 -17.14
N GLU A 384 -31.55 8.45 -16.20
CA GLU A 384 -31.75 9.90 -16.09
C GLU A 384 -30.44 10.65 -15.76
N VAL A 385 -30.24 11.82 -16.37
CA VAL A 385 -29.10 12.70 -16.05
C VAL A 385 -29.40 13.44 -14.76
N GLN A 386 -28.50 13.39 -13.80
CA GLN A 386 -28.65 14.10 -12.52
C GLN A 386 -28.56 15.61 -12.76
N PRO A 387 -29.49 16.43 -12.21
CA PRO A 387 -29.42 17.87 -12.39
C PRO A 387 -28.17 18.45 -11.70
N ASP A 388 -27.46 19.35 -12.39
CA ASP A 388 -26.32 20.09 -11.87
C ASP A 388 -26.71 20.82 -10.57
N ILE A 389 -26.14 20.39 -9.44
CA ILE A 389 -26.30 21.10 -8.17
C ILE A 389 -25.32 22.29 -8.18
N PRO A 390 -25.79 23.55 -8.01
CA PRO A 390 -24.91 24.71 -7.97
C PRO A 390 -23.87 24.57 -6.85
N ARG A 391 -22.59 24.68 -7.23
CA ARG A 391 -21.45 24.58 -6.32
C ARG A 391 -21.58 25.61 -5.19
N ALA A 392 -21.58 25.16 -3.94
CA ALA A 392 -21.48 26.06 -2.81
C ALA A 392 -20.16 26.86 -2.89
N PRO A 393 -20.16 28.18 -2.62
CA PRO A 393 -18.97 29.00 -2.74
C PRO A 393 -17.88 28.50 -1.82
N SER A 394 -16.72 28.17 -2.40
CA SER A 394 -15.50 27.83 -1.67
C SER A 394 -15.11 29.00 -0.77
N VAL A 395 -15.34 28.85 0.53
CA VAL A 395 -14.96 29.83 1.54
C VAL A 395 -13.43 29.83 1.62
N LYS A 396 -12.82 30.85 1.03
CA LYS A 396 -11.37 31.08 1.13
C LYS A 396 -10.99 31.17 2.62
N PRO A 397 -9.95 30.48 3.09
CA PRO A 397 -9.55 30.56 4.49
C PRO A 397 -9.08 31.97 4.82
N ALA A 398 -9.77 32.61 5.77
CA ALA A 398 -9.39 33.92 6.31
C ALA A 398 -7.97 33.87 6.93
N GLY A 399 -7.28 35.01 6.83
CA GLY A 399 -5.85 35.17 7.13
C GLY A 399 -5.41 34.77 8.54
N THR A 400 -4.08 34.64 8.67
CA THR A 400 -3.34 34.29 9.89
C THR A 400 -3.56 35.33 10.99
N ASP A 401 -4.33 34.95 12.00
CA ASP A 401 -4.52 35.67 13.25
C ASP A 401 -4.20 34.68 14.39
N ILE A 402 -3.70 35.15 15.52
CA ILE A 402 -3.31 34.26 16.64
C ILE A 402 -4.54 33.47 17.15
N GLY A 403 -5.73 34.06 17.03
CA GLY A 403 -7.01 33.38 17.25
C GLY A 403 -7.29 32.25 16.26
N THR A 404 -6.82 32.34 15.01
CA THR A 404 -6.96 31.24 14.03
C THR A 404 -5.97 30.11 14.27
N VAL A 405 -4.81 30.37 14.90
CA VAL A 405 -3.89 29.31 15.34
C VAL A 405 -4.48 28.53 16.52
N ILE A 406 -5.02 29.21 17.54
CA ILE A 406 -5.68 28.55 18.67
C ILE A 406 -6.92 27.78 18.20
N GLN A 407 -7.70 28.34 17.28
CA GLN A 407 -8.82 27.62 16.66
C GLN A 407 -8.35 26.44 15.78
N ARG A 408 -7.21 26.54 15.09
CA ARG A 408 -6.64 25.40 14.34
C ARG A 408 -6.19 24.28 15.26
N VAL A 409 -5.52 24.61 16.37
CA VAL A 409 -5.12 23.63 17.39
C VAL A 409 -6.36 23.02 18.05
N GLY A 410 -7.36 23.83 18.39
CA GLY A 410 -8.65 23.34 18.90
C GLY A 410 -9.39 22.44 17.92
N ARG A 411 -9.36 22.76 16.61
CA ARG A 411 -9.91 21.89 15.55
C ARG A 411 -9.08 20.63 15.32
N LEU A 412 -7.78 20.67 15.63
CA LEU A 412 -6.91 19.50 15.56
C LEU A 412 -7.30 18.47 16.63
N PHE A 413 -7.82 18.90 17.78
CA PHE A 413 -8.27 17.98 18.85
C PHE A 413 -9.79 17.81 18.92
N ALA A 414 -10.53 18.40 17.97
CA ALA A 414 -11.96 18.22 17.88
C ALA A 414 -12.26 16.94 17.10
N GLN A 415 -12.99 16.00 17.72
CA GLN A 415 -13.40 14.76 17.07
C GLN A 415 -14.20 15.10 15.80
N ARG A 416 -13.66 14.76 14.63
CA ARG A 416 -14.44 14.86 13.40
C ARG A 416 -15.58 13.85 13.48
N LYS A 417 -16.80 14.34 13.27
CA LYS A 417 -17.94 13.46 13.09
C LYS A 417 -17.66 12.57 11.88
N SER A 418 -17.84 11.27 12.04
CA SER A 418 -17.72 10.31 10.95
C SER A 418 -18.56 10.76 9.75
N PRO A 419 -18.10 10.54 8.50
CA PRO A 419 -18.81 11.00 7.31
C PRO A 419 -20.25 10.48 7.29
N ALA A 420 -21.19 11.14 6.64
CA ALA A 420 -22.54 10.57 6.54
C ALA A 420 -22.48 9.15 5.92
N PRO A 421 -23.40 8.24 6.30
CA PRO A 421 -23.44 6.91 5.71
C PRO A 421 -23.45 7.02 4.18
N PHE A 422 -22.64 6.19 3.53
CA PHE A 422 -22.60 6.16 2.07
C PHE A 422 -23.97 5.77 1.51
N SER A 423 -24.27 6.22 0.29
CA SER A 423 -25.42 5.71 -0.45
C SER A 423 -25.33 4.18 -0.53
N SER A 424 -26.43 3.50 -0.18
CA SER A 424 -26.54 2.04 -0.29
C SER A 424 -26.36 1.56 -1.74
N GLY A 425 -26.44 2.44 -2.73
CA GLY A 425 -26.30 2.11 -4.15
C GLY A 425 -27.51 1.39 -4.74
N ASP A 426 -28.62 1.34 -3.99
CA ASP A 426 -29.88 0.69 -4.36
C ASP A 426 -30.86 1.66 -5.03
N GLU A 427 -30.55 2.96 -5.02
CA GLU A 427 -31.30 3.95 -5.77
C GLU A 427 -31.15 3.72 -7.28
N PRO A 428 -32.15 4.11 -8.10
CA PRO A 428 -32.03 4.07 -9.54
C PRO A 428 -30.78 4.82 -9.98
N PHE A 429 -30.00 4.19 -10.85
CA PHE A 429 -28.77 4.76 -11.36
C PHE A 429 -29.07 6.09 -12.05
N LYS A 430 -28.30 7.13 -11.69
CA LYS A 430 -28.36 8.45 -12.30
C LYS A 430 -27.03 8.74 -12.97
N ARG A 431 -27.10 9.26 -14.18
CA ARG A 431 -25.91 9.60 -14.96
C ARG A 431 -25.37 10.97 -14.60
N ALA A 432 -24.05 11.03 -14.57
CA ALA A 432 -23.30 12.25 -14.38
C ALA A 432 -23.30 13.17 -15.59
N SER A 433 -22.96 12.59 -16.74
CA SER A 433 -22.89 13.23 -18.04
C SER A 433 -23.49 12.28 -19.08
N GLN A 434 -23.53 12.73 -20.33
CA GLN A 434 -24.03 11.91 -21.44
C GLN A 434 -23.16 10.65 -21.68
N GLN A 435 -21.85 10.73 -21.41
CA GLN A 435 -20.88 9.63 -21.56
C GLN A 435 -19.81 9.72 -20.47
N THR A 436 -19.56 8.62 -19.76
CA THR A 436 -18.62 8.57 -18.62
C THR A 436 -17.45 7.62 -18.90
N CYS A 437 -16.36 7.73 -18.12
CA CYS A 437 -15.23 6.81 -18.24
C CYS A 437 -15.59 5.36 -17.94
N GLU A 438 -16.61 5.11 -17.12
CA GLU A 438 -17.14 3.76 -16.90
C GLU A 438 -17.85 3.21 -18.16
N ASP A 439 -18.44 4.07 -18.98
CA ASP A 439 -18.99 3.66 -20.28
C ASP A 439 -17.85 3.34 -21.26
N SER A 440 -16.74 4.08 -21.21
CA SER A 440 -15.52 3.77 -21.98
C SER A 440 -14.95 2.40 -21.59
N GLU A 441 -14.83 2.11 -20.29
CA GLU A 441 -14.39 0.80 -19.79
C GLU A 441 -15.26 -0.35 -20.32
N LEU A 442 -16.59 -0.21 -20.24
CA LEU A 442 -17.53 -1.19 -20.81
C LEU A 442 -17.37 -1.35 -22.32
N MET A 443 -17.17 -0.24 -23.04
CA MET A 443 -16.97 -0.26 -24.49
C MET A 443 -15.65 -0.93 -24.90
N LEU A 444 -14.59 -0.82 -24.08
CA LEU A 444 -13.34 -1.55 -24.28
C LEU A 444 -13.56 -3.06 -24.18
N TYR A 445 -14.21 -3.53 -23.10
CA TYR A 445 -14.55 -4.95 -22.95
C TYR A 445 -15.40 -5.48 -24.10
N ILE A 446 -16.44 -4.73 -24.50
CA ILE A 446 -17.29 -5.10 -25.64
C ILE A 446 -16.44 -5.16 -26.93
N GLY A 447 -15.59 -4.17 -27.17
CA GLY A 447 -14.71 -4.10 -28.33
C GLY A 447 -13.75 -5.29 -28.42
N GLU A 448 -13.16 -5.69 -27.30
CA GLU A 448 -12.29 -6.88 -27.21
C GLU A 448 -13.03 -8.18 -27.51
N ILE A 449 -14.20 -8.38 -26.91
CA ILE A 449 -15.02 -9.58 -27.14
C ILE A 449 -15.44 -9.67 -28.61
N MET A 450 -15.84 -8.54 -29.21
CA MET A 450 -16.22 -8.48 -30.62
C MET A 450 -15.01 -8.68 -31.55
N PHE A 451 -13.84 -8.16 -31.17
CA PHE A 451 -12.60 -8.33 -31.93
C PHE A 451 -12.07 -9.77 -31.88
N ALA A 452 -12.21 -10.44 -30.74
CA ALA A 452 -11.88 -11.85 -30.60
C ALA A 452 -12.77 -12.73 -31.51
N SER A 453 -14.00 -12.30 -31.81
CA SER A 453 -14.88 -12.98 -32.75
C SER A 453 -14.50 -12.72 -34.21
N SER A 454 -14.30 -13.79 -34.99
CA SER A 454 -13.82 -13.68 -36.36
C SER A 454 -14.75 -12.92 -37.31
N SER A 455 -16.05 -12.87 -37.01
CA SER A 455 -17.05 -12.18 -37.85
C SER A 455 -17.21 -10.70 -37.53
N MET A 456 -16.76 -10.23 -36.36
CA MET A 456 -17.03 -8.87 -35.86
C MET A 456 -15.76 -8.05 -35.60
N ARG A 457 -14.60 -8.47 -36.15
CA ARG A 457 -13.30 -7.80 -35.92
C ARG A 457 -13.30 -6.31 -36.19
N ALA A 458 -13.78 -5.90 -37.36
CA ALA A 458 -13.82 -4.48 -37.75
C ALA A 458 -14.75 -3.67 -36.84
N GLU A 459 -15.86 -4.28 -36.38
CA GLU A 459 -16.79 -3.64 -35.47
C GLU A 459 -16.16 -3.49 -34.07
N GLY A 460 -15.50 -4.53 -33.55
CA GLY A 460 -14.76 -4.49 -32.30
C GLY A 460 -13.71 -3.39 -32.26
N LEU A 461 -12.91 -3.25 -33.32
CA LEU A 461 -11.95 -2.14 -33.46
C LEU A 461 -12.64 -0.76 -33.39
N SER A 462 -13.81 -0.62 -34.02
CA SER A 462 -14.56 0.64 -34.00
C SER A 462 -15.10 0.98 -32.60
N TRP A 463 -15.45 -0.02 -31.80
CA TRP A 463 -15.85 0.14 -30.41
C TRP A 463 -14.67 0.60 -29.55
N THR A 464 -13.50 -0.03 -29.71
CA THR A 464 -12.27 0.36 -28.99
C THR A 464 -11.84 1.78 -29.32
N LYS A 465 -11.88 2.19 -30.59
CA LYS A 465 -11.60 3.59 -30.99
C LYS A 465 -12.52 4.59 -30.30
N LYS A 466 -13.84 4.33 -30.32
CA LYS A 466 -14.83 5.20 -29.65
C LYS A 466 -14.60 5.26 -28.14
N ALA A 467 -14.22 4.14 -27.51
CA ALA A 467 -13.92 4.11 -26.09
C ALA A 467 -12.72 5.01 -25.74
N VAL A 468 -11.65 4.95 -26.54
CA VAL A 468 -10.47 5.83 -26.40
C VAL A 468 -10.86 7.29 -26.55
N ASP A 469 -11.66 7.63 -27.56
CA ASP A 469 -12.14 9.01 -27.76
C ASP A 469 -12.95 9.54 -26.57
N ILE A 470 -13.75 8.69 -25.92
CA ILE A 470 -14.50 9.07 -24.72
C ILE A 470 -13.55 9.30 -23.54
N ALA A 471 -12.60 8.38 -23.32
CA ALA A 471 -11.64 8.49 -22.24
C ALA A 471 -10.74 9.73 -22.39
N GLU A 472 -10.28 10.03 -23.60
CA GLU A 472 -9.48 11.23 -23.90
C GLU A 472 -10.25 12.51 -23.53
N ARG A 473 -11.52 12.62 -23.93
CA ARG A 473 -12.35 13.80 -23.63
C ARG A 473 -12.56 14.00 -22.13
N GLU A 474 -12.83 12.94 -21.37
CA GLU A 474 -13.05 13.04 -19.92
C GLU A 474 -11.75 13.26 -19.14
N VAL A 475 -10.60 12.81 -19.66
CA VAL A 475 -9.29 13.18 -19.09
C VAL A 475 -9.00 14.67 -19.31
N ASP A 476 -9.28 15.19 -20.51
CA ASP A 476 -9.05 16.60 -20.84
C ASP A 476 -10.05 17.55 -20.17
N GLN A 477 -11.32 17.12 -20.07
CA GLN A 477 -12.44 17.89 -19.54
C GLN A 477 -13.27 17.03 -18.59
N PRO A 478 -12.80 16.81 -17.36
CA PRO A 478 -13.50 15.95 -16.41
C PRO A 478 -14.84 16.57 -16.01
N THR A 479 -15.94 15.85 -16.23
CA THR A 479 -17.24 16.27 -15.71
C THR A 479 -17.24 16.14 -14.19
N MET A 480 -17.23 17.28 -13.47
CA MET A 480 -17.13 17.30 -12.02
C MET A 480 -18.50 17.21 -11.34
N MET A 481 -18.81 16.03 -10.80
CA MET A 481 -20.04 15.73 -10.07
C MET A 481 -19.94 15.89 -8.55
N SER A 482 -18.75 15.65 -8.01
CA SER A 482 -18.55 15.57 -6.56
C SER A 482 -17.92 16.85 -6.00
N THR A 483 -18.33 17.21 -4.79
CA THR A 483 -17.63 18.25 -4.01
C THR A 483 -16.42 17.69 -3.26
N ASP A 484 -16.24 16.37 -3.24
CA ASP A 484 -15.10 15.71 -2.59
C ASP A 484 -13.91 15.59 -3.57
N ASP A 485 -12.84 16.32 -3.25
CA ASP A 485 -11.58 16.30 -3.99
C ASP A 485 -10.98 14.88 -4.12
N ARG A 486 -11.27 13.97 -3.18
CA ARG A 486 -10.78 12.58 -3.24
C ARG A 486 -11.48 11.77 -4.32
N GLU A 487 -12.80 11.88 -4.37
CA GLU A 487 -13.64 11.18 -5.34
C GLU A 487 -13.35 11.68 -6.76
N ILE A 488 -13.22 13.01 -6.94
CA ILE A 488 -12.82 13.61 -8.21
C ILE A 488 -11.50 13.02 -8.72
N LYS A 489 -10.48 12.95 -7.85
CA LYS A 489 -9.17 12.39 -8.22
C LYS A 489 -9.25 10.91 -8.55
N ALA A 490 -10.09 10.15 -7.86
CA ALA A 490 -10.29 8.74 -8.14
C ALA A 490 -10.93 8.54 -9.52
N THR A 491 -11.93 9.35 -9.88
CA THR A 491 -12.58 9.31 -11.20
C THR A 491 -11.60 9.66 -12.32
N ILE A 492 -10.82 10.74 -12.17
CA ILE A 492 -9.79 11.12 -13.16
C ILE A 492 -8.80 9.98 -13.37
N LYS A 493 -8.29 9.38 -12.29
CA LYS A 493 -7.36 8.25 -12.38
C LYS A 493 -7.94 7.03 -13.09
N LYS A 494 -9.23 6.75 -12.91
CA LYS A 494 -9.90 5.69 -13.66
C LYS A 494 -9.94 6.02 -15.16
N CYS A 495 -10.30 7.26 -15.52
CA CYS A 495 -10.31 7.71 -16.91
C CYS A 495 -8.93 7.60 -17.56
N GLU A 496 -7.89 8.02 -16.84
CA GLU A 496 -6.48 7.90 -17.25
C GLU A 496 -6.11 6.44 -17.55
N HIS A 497 -6.50 5.51 -16.68
CA HIS A 497 -6.23 4.09 -16.87
C HIS A 497 -6.99 3.50 -18.07
N CYS A 498 -8.26 3.87 -18.25
CA CYS A 498 -9.06 3.47 -19.41
C CYS A 498 -8.45 3.99 -20.71
N PHE A 499 -7.95 5.23 -20.71
CA PHE A 499 -7.28 5.81 -21.87
C PHE A 499 -6.01 5.04 -22.25
N ILE A 500 -5.13 4.78 -21.27
CA ILE A 500 -3.89 4.02 -21.51
C ILE A 500 -4.21 2.62 -22.04
N THR A 501 -5.07 1.89 -21.33
CA THR A 501 -5.47 0.52 -21.68
C THR A 501 -6.13 0.47 -23.06
N GLY A 502 -7.00 1.42 -23.37
CA GLY A 502 -7.67 1.49 -24.68
C GLY A 502 -6.71 1.76 -25.84
N VAL A 503 -5.69 2.61 -25.65
CA VAL A 503 -4.66 2.87 -26.66
C VAL A 503 -3.79 1.64 -26.88
N GLU A 504 -3.44 0.92 -25.82
CA GLU A 504 -2.71 -0.35 -25.90
C GLU A 504 -3.51 -1.40 -26.67
N ASN A 505 -4.79 -1.58 -26.32
CA ASN A 505 -5.68 -2.55 -26.95
C ASN A 505 -5.93 -2.23 -28.42
N TRP A 506 -6.19 -0.95 -28.76
CA TRP A 506 -6.29 -0.54 -30.16
C TRP A 506 -4.99 -0.88 -30.91
N SER A 507 -3.83 -0.60 -30.31
CA SER A 507 -2.57 -0.89 -30.99
C SER A 507 -2.33 -2.37 -31.25
N PHE A 508 -2.70 -3.22 -30.29
CA PHE A 508 -2.65 -4.68 -30.44
C PHE A 508 -3.60 -5.17 -31.54
N MET A 509 -4.85 -4.71 -31.55
CA MET A 509 -5.83 -5.06 -32.57
C MET A 509 -5.39 -4.65 -33.98
N GLN A 510 -4.77 -3.48 -34.12
CA GLN A 510 -4.26 -2.99 -35.40
C GLN A 510 -3.08 -3.84 -35.90
N GLU A 511 -2.20 -4.28 -35.00
CA GLU A 511 -1.07 -5.17 -35.33
C GLU A 511 -1.56 -6.56 -35.78
N ASP A 512 -2.51 -7.15 -35.05
CA ASP A 512 -3.13 -8.44 -35.38
C ASP A 512 -3.82 -8.43 -36.75
N LEU A 513 -4.55 -7.35 -37.07
CA LEU A 513 -5.17 -7.19 -38.40
C LEU A 513 -4.13 -7.12 -39.52
N ARG A 514 -2.96 -6.53 -39.28
CA ARG A 514 -1.86 -6.44 -40.26
C ARG A 514 -1.15 -7.77 -40.47
N GLU A 515 -0.93 -8.53 -39.39
CA GLU A 515 -0.38 -9.88 -39.48
C GLU A 515 -1.35 -10.83 -40.21
N THR A 516 -2.64 -10.73 -39.90
CA THR A 516 -3.68 -11.51 -40.58
C THR A 516 -3.80 -11.13 -42.06
N SER A 517 -3.77 -9.83 -42.40
CA SER A 517 -3.86 -9.39 -43.80
C SER A 517 -2.63 -9.78 -44.62
N SER A 518 -1.43 -9.68 -44.05
CA SER A 518 -0.17 -10.07 -44.73
C SER A 518 -0.07 -11.58 -44.96
N SER A 519 -0.52 -12.41 -44.01
CA SER A 519 -0.58 -13.88 -44.18
C SER A 519 -1.62 -14.32 -45.22
N VAL A 520 -2.77 -13.66 -45.28
CA VAL A 520 -3.78 -13.87 -46.35
C VAL A 520 -3.24 -13.43 -47.71
N GLN A 521 -2.50 -12.32 -47.77
CA GLN A 521 -1.89 -11.86 -49.02
C GLN A 521 -0.77 -12.79 -49.51
N GLN A 522 -0.01 -13.40 -48.60
CA GLN A 522 1.03 -14.38 -48.93
C GLN A 522 0.44 -15.72 -49.41
N SER A 523 -0.69 -16.17 -48.86
CA SER A 523 -1.41 -17.37 -49.32
C SER A 523 -2.22 -17.14 -50.61
N SER A 524 -2.72 -15.93 -50.85
CA SER A 524 -3.46 -15.58 -52.09
C SER A 524 -2.56 -15.38 -53.32
N ARG A 525 -1.24 -15.25 -53.16
CA ARG A 525 -0.26 -15.17 -54.27
C ARG A 525 -0.19 -16.45 -55.13
N SER A 526 -0.89 -17.53 -54.76
CA SER A 526 -1.09 -18.73 -55.60
C SER A 526 -2.40 -18.72 -56.42
N SER A 527 -3.21 -17.66 -56.36
CA SER A 527 -4.45 -17.53 -57.14
C SER A 527 -4.31 -16.46 -58.23
N TRP A 528 -4.57 -16.86 -59.48
CA TRP A 528 -4.03 -16.29 -60.70
C TRP A 528 -5.04 -15.44 -61.52
N LEU A 529 -6.10 -14.92 -60.90
CA LEU A 529 -7.13 -14.15 -61.61
C LEU A 529 -7.17 -12.68 -61.21
N PRO A 530 -7.03 -11.72 -62.16
CA PRO A 530 -7.15 -10.30 -61.90
C PRO A 530 -8.57 -9.80 -62.22
N TRP A 531 -9.21 -9.13 -61.26
CA TRP A 531 -10.46 -8.38 -61.51
C TRP A 531 -10.34 -6.96 -60.95
N SER A 532 -10.67 -5.99 -61.80
CA SER A 532 -10.18 -4.61 -61.76
C SER A 532 -11.18 -3.58 -61.22
N SER A 533 -11.96 -3.90 -60.19
CA SER A 533 -12.85 -2.93 -59.54
C SER A 533 -12.49 -2.59 -58.10
N LYS A 534 -11.49 -3.26 -57.51
CA LYS A 534 -11.08 -3.07 -56.10
C LYS A 534 -10.09 -1.93 -55.86
N THR A 535 -9.46 -1.39 -56.92
CA THR A 535 -8.32 -0.47 -56.76
C THR A 535 -8.68 0.86 -56.08
N VAL A 536 -9.90 1.38 -56.27
CA VAL A 536 -10.32 2.66 -55.66
C VAL A 536 -10.72 2.50 -54.19
N GLU A 537 -11.44 1.42 -53.84
CA GLU A 537 -11.77 1.10 -52.44
C GLU A 537 -10.51 0.79 -51.63
N THR A 538 -9.56 0.03 -52.19
CA THR A 538 -8.28 -0.26 -51.51
C THR A 538 -7.45 1.00 -51.26
N LEU A 539 -7.46 1.99 -52.16
CA LEU A 539 -6.71 3.23 -51.94
C LEU A 539 -7.35 4.09 -50.84
N GLN A 540 -8.68 4.12 -50.77
CA GLN A 540 -9.39 4.86 -49.74
C GLN A 540 -9.29 4.20 -48.36
N ASP A 541 -9.24 2.87 -48.32
CA ASP A 541 -9.06 2.12 -47.08
C ASP A 541 -7.60 2.20 -46.58
N ASN A 542 -6.61 2.17 -47.48
CA ASN A 542 -5.21 2.39 -47.11
C ASN A 542 -4.97 3.80 -46.55
N ALA A 543 -5.61 4.83 -47.11
CA ALA A 543 -5.50 6.20 -46.61
C ALA A 543 -6.14 6.38 -45.22
N LYS A 544 -7.27 5.71 -44.95
CA LYS A 544 -7.87 5.69 -43.61
C LYS A 544 -6.99 4.96 -42.61
N GLU A 545 -6.40 3.82 -43.01
CA GLU A 545 -5.48 3.06 -42.17
C GLU A 545 -4.23 3.87 -41.82
N GLU A 546 -3.67 4.62 -42.78
CA GLU A 546 -2.53 5.50 -42.54
C GLU A 546 -2.87 6.64 -41.55
N ALA A 547 -4.04 7.27 -41.72
CA ALA A 547 -4.51 8.30 -40.79
C ALA A 547 -4.77 7.73 -39.37
N ASP A 548 -5.33 6.52 -39.28
CA ASP A 548 -5.54 5.82 -38.01
C ASP A 548 -4.21 5.50 -37.31
N LEU A 549 -3.19 5.08 -38.06
CA LEU A 549 -1.86 4.81 -37.53
C LEU A 549 -1.16 6.07 -37.04
N GLU A 550 -1.29 7.18 -37.77
CA GLU A 550 -0.77 8.47 -37.33
C GLU A 550 -1.45 8.92 -36.03
N ARG A 551 -2.78 8.82 -35.96
CA ARG A 551 -3.57 9.15 -34.76
C ARG A 551 -3.16 8.27 -33.58
N LEU A 552 -3.04 6.96 -33.80
CA LEU A 552 -2.58 6.02 -32.78
C LEU A 552 -1.16 6.37 -32.27
N GLY A 553 -0.27 6.80 -33.17
CA GLY A 553 1.07 7.26 -32.82
C GLY A 553 1.06 8.48 -31.88
N GLN A 554 0.18 9.46 -32.15
CA GLN A 554 0.00 10.63 -31.28
C GLN A 554 -0.57 10.22 -29.91
N LEU A 555 -1.59 9.36 -29.89
CA LEU A 555 -2.24 8.88 -28.68
C LEU A 555 -1.29 8.06 -27.80
N LYS A 556 -0.44 7.21 -28.40
CA LYS A 556 0.62 6.49 -27.66
C LYS A 556 1.57 7.44 -26.94
N GLN A 557 1.97 8.54 -27.59
CA GLN A 557 2.82 9.54 -26.94
C GLN A 557 2.10 10.25 -25.78
N ALA A 558 0.81 10.55 -25.93
CA ALA A 558 0.00 11.12 -24.87
C ALA A 558 -0.14 10.15 -23.69
N ALA A 559 -0.45 8.88 -23.94
CA ALA A 559 -0.56 7.83 -22.95
C ALA A 559 0.75 7.63 -22.17
N LEU A 560 1.90 7.61 -22.86
CA LEU A 560 3.21 7.51 -22.23
C LEU A 560 3.50 8.70 -21.29
N ARG A 561 3.23 9.93 -21.73
CA ARG A 561 3.41 11.12 -20.87
C ARG A 561 2.54 11.04 -19.63
N LEU A 562 1.32 10.54 -19.79
CA LEU A 562 0.38 10.41 -18.71
C LEU A 562 0.82 9.33 -17.71
N SER A 563 1.27 8.16 -18.19
CA SER A 563 1.88 7.11 -17.35
C SER A 563 3.05 7.64 -16.52
N TYR A 564 3.99 8.36 -17.15
CA TYR A 564 5.12 8.95 -16.41
C TYR A 564 4.67 9.96 -15.33
N SER A 565 3.59 10.71 -15.59
CA SER A 565 3.06 11.67 -14.63
C SER A 565 2.44 10.97 -13.41
N ILE A 566 1.75 9.85 -13.62
CA ILE A 566 1.17 9.01 -12.57
C ILE A 566 2.30 8.44 -11.70
N ASP A 567 3.32 7.86 -12.34
CA ASP A 567 4.47 7.29 -11.63
C ASP A 567 5.22 8.35 -10.82
N ALA A 568 5.42 9.54 -11.37
CA ALA A 568 6.04 10.66 -10.67
C ALA A 568 5.20 11.13 -9.46
N GLU A 569 3.87 11.14 -9.56
CA GLU A 569 2.98 11.49 -8.45
C GLU A 569 3.04 10.43 -7.33
N ASN A 570 3.05 9.15 -7.70
CA ASN A 570 3.17 8.03 -6.76
C ASN A 570 4.51 8.08 -6.02
N LEU A 571 5.61 8.38 -6.72
CA LEU A 571 6.93 8.59 -6.11
C LEU A 571 6.96 9.79 -5.16
N ARG A 572 6.30 10.90 -5.49
CA ARG A 572 6.20 12.08 -4.59
C ARG A 572 5.38 11.80 -3.35
N LYS A 573 4.29 11.03 -3.45
CA LYS A 573 3.50 10.60 -2.27
C LYS A 573 4.34 9.71 -1.36
N SER A 574 5.10 8.78 -1.95
CA SER A 574 6.06 7.95 -1.24
C SER A 574 7.12 8.80 -0.48
N SER A 575 7.62 9.88 -1.07
CA SER A 575 8.63 10.74 -0.44
C SER A 575 8.11 11.62 0.72
N LYS A 576 6.84 12.06 0.69
CA LYS A 576 6.28 12.96 1.73
C LYS A 576 6.07 12.26 3.07
N PHE A 577 5.82 10.95 3.08
CA PHE A 577 5.73 10.16 4.30
C PHE A 577 7.10 9.83 4.90
N GLY A 578 8.20 9.97 4.13
CA GLY A 578 9.57 9.76 4.61
C GLY A 578 10.18 10.94 5.39
N MET A 579 9.44 12.03 5.60
CA MET A 579 9.95 13.24 6.28
C MET A 579 9.62 13.34 7.77
N TYR A 580 8.96 12.33 8.34
CA TYR A 580 8.59 12.26 9.77
C TYR A 580 9.41 11.22 10.56
N ASP A 581 10.67 10.97 10.18
CA ASP A 581 11.58 10.16 11.00
C ASP A 581 12.94 10.84 11.12
N GLY A 582 13.18 11.39 12.31
CA GLY A 582 14.43 11.91 12.86
C GLY A 582 14.30 11.97 14.38
#